data_AF-A0A3D4F8X5-F1
#
_entry.id   AF-A0A3D4F8X5-F1
#
_cell.length_a   1.000
_cell.length_b   1.000
_cell.length_c   1.000
_cell.angle_alpha   90.00
_cell.angle_beta   90.00
_cell.angle_gamma   90.00
#
_symmetry.space_group_name_H-M   'P 1'
#
loop_
_entity.id
_entity.type
_entity.pdbx_description
1 polymer ?
#
loop_
_entity_poly.entity_id
_entity_poly.type
_entity_poly.pdbx_seq_one_letter_code
_entity_poly.pdbx_strand_id
1 'polypeptide(L)'
;DPPSLHANQLPSPPYTRDTFPGHSAWIDGDLKLHRIESATSDIRWELYDLAKDPSERMDLWNKRKNLKEVHRMQQDMRSWLVSVVASLNGEDYTP
;
A
#
# COMPACT_ATOMS: atom_id res chain seq x y z
N ASP A 1 -16.90 7.84 19.85
CA ASP A 1 -16.62 6.63 19.05
C ASP A 1 -16.41 5.42 19.94
N PRO A 2 -16.86 4.22 19.54
CA PRO A 2 -16.61 2.98 20.27
C PRO A 2 -15.66 2.03 19.50
N PRO A 3 -14.48 2.44 18.99
CA PRO A 3 -13.67 1.55 18.13
C PRO A 3 -13.10 0.34 18.88
N SER A 4 -13.26 0.28 20.20
CA SER A 4 -12.51 -0.62 21.07
C SER A 4 -13.28 -1.87 21.53
N LEU A 5 -14.58 -2.00 21.25
CA LEU A 5 -15.39 -3.11 21.78
C LEU A 5 -15.05 -4.48 21.18
N HIS A 6 -14.41 -4.52 20.01
CA HIS A 6 -14.11 -5.74 19.26
C HIS A 6 -12.64 -5.89 18.88
N ALA A 7 -11.74 -5.10 19.50
CA ALA A 7 -10.32 -5.09 19.15
C ALA A 7 -9.60 -6.44 19.36
N ASN A 8 -10.21 -7.36 20.12
CA ASN A 8 -9.70 -8.71 20.38
C ASN A 8 -10.34 -9.80 19.52
N GLN A 9 -11.21 -9.44 18.56
CA GLN A 9 -11.89 -10.40 17.69
C GLN A 9 -11.27 -10.37 16.30
N LEU A 10 -10.94 -11.56 15.77
CA LEU A 10 -10.52 -11.71 14.38
C LEU A 10 -11.69 -11.48 13.43
N PRO A 11 -11.44 -10.96 12.21
CA PRO A 11 -12.46 -10.77 11.20
C PRO A 11 -13.11 -12.11 10.81
N SER A 12 -14.44 -12.13 10.72
CA SER A 12 -15.23 -13.28 10.25
C SER A 12 -16.34 -12.77 9.32
N PRO A 13 -16.21 -12.92 7.98
CA PRO A 13 -15.16 -13.67 7.28
C PRO A 13 -13.79 -12.97 7.33
N PRO A 14 -12.68 -13.73 7.12
CA PRO A 14 -11.34 -13.15 7.01
C PRO A 14 -11.25 -12.21 5.80
N TYR A 15 -10.35 -11.23 5.88
CA TYR A 15 -10.08 -10.32 4.78
C TYR A 15 -9.42 -11.05 3.61
N THR A 16 -9.77 -10.66 2.38
CA THR A 16 -9.14 -11.22 1.17
C THR A 16 -7.72 -10.68 1.00
N ARG A 17 -6.86 -11.46 0.35
CA ARG A 17 -5.48 -11.07 0.01
C ARG A 17 -5.31 -10.54 -1.41
N ASP A 18 -6.43 -10.39 -2.12
CA ASP A 18 -6.45 -9.97 -3.52
C ASP A 18 -6.93 -8.53 -3.67
N THR A 19 -7.62 -7.99 -2.66
CA THR A 19 -8.12 -6.62 -2.63
C THR A 19 -7.54 -5.87 -1.44
N PHE A 20 -7.00 -4.69 -1.69
CA PHE A 20 -6.44 -3.81 -0.65
C PHE A 20 -7.14 -2.46 -0.71
N PRO A 21 -8.25 -2.27 0.03
CA PRO A 21 -9.02 -1.03 -0.01
C PRO A 21 -8.21 0.15 0.54
N GLY A 22 -8.42 1.33 -0.03
CA GLY A 22 -7.81 2.58 0.37
C GLY A 22 -6.47 2.86 -0.30
N HIS A 23 -5.95 4.07 -0.01
CA HIS A 23 -4.64 4.50 -0.46
C HIS A 23 -3.52 3.77 0.29
N SER A 24 -2.42 3.52 -0.40
CA SER A 24 -1.20 2.98 0.21
C SER A 24 0.03 3.60 -0.44
N ALA A 25 1.11 3.75 0.31
CA ALA A 25 2.35 4.28 -0.20
C ALA A 25 3.52 3.39 0.22
N TRP A 26 4.48 3.25 -0.69
CA TRP A 26 5.75 2.57 -0.46
C TRP A 26 6.90 3.55 -0.65
N ILE A 27 7.77 3.64 0.34
CA ILE A 27 8.96 4.50 0.29
C ILE A 27 10.20 3.61 0.20
N ASP A 28 11.07 3.92 -0.75
CA ASP A 28 12.36 3.26 -0.91
C ASP A 28 13.44 4.29 -1.27
N GLY A 29 14.32 4.56 -0.29
CA GLY A 29 15.22 5.70 -0.35
C GLY A 29 14.45 6.99 -0.57
N ASP A 30 14.82 7.73 -1.61
CA ASP A 30 14.19 9.00 -1.96
C ASP A 30 12.89 8.83 -2.75
N LEU A 31 12.58 7.62 -3.22
CA LEU A 31 11.40 7.40 -4.06
C LEU A 31 10.18 7.04 -3.21
N LYS A 32 9.04 7.66 -3.52
CA LYS A 32 7.72 7.29 -3.00
C LYS A 32 6.83 6.84 -4.13
N LEU A 33 6.35 5.61 -4.05
CA LEU A 33 5.31 5.07 -4.92
C LEU A 33 3.97 5.16 -4.19
N HIS A 34 3.00 5.86 -4.78
CA HIS A 34 1.67 6.06 -4.20
C HIS A 34 0.62 5.30 -5.01
N ARG A 35 -0.09 4.37 -4.36
CA ARG A 35 -1.26 3.68 -4.88
C ARG A 35 -2.51 4.41 -4.41
N ILE A 36 -3.25 4.97 -5.36
CA ILE A 36 -4.46 5.74 -5.11
C ILE A 36 -5.64 4.94 -5.65
N GLU A 37 -6.49 4.45 -4.76
CA GLU A 37 -7.80 3.93 -5.11
C GLU A 37 -8.85 5.06 -5.18
N SER A 38 -9.55 5.18 -6.30
CA SER A 38 -10.67 6.13 -6.44
C SER A 38 -11.90 5.65 -5.68
N ALA A 39 -12.91 6.52 -5.54
CA ALA A 39 -14.21 6.12 -5.02
C ALA A 39 -14.89 5.02 -5.86
N THR A 40 -14.49 4.83 -7.12
CA THR A 40 -14.97 3.79 -8.04
C THR A 40 -14.10 2.54 -8.05
N SER A 41 -13.14 2.40 -7.12
CA SER A 41 -12.17 1.29 -7.04
C SER A 41 -11.16 1.23 -8.20
N ASP A 42 -11.01 2.32 -8.96
CA ASP A 42 -9.97 2.42 -9.99
C ASP A 42 -8.63 2.75 -9.33
N ILE A 43 -7.57 2.04 -9.75
CA ILE A 43 -6.23 2.23 -9.21
C ILE A 43 -5.41 3.14 -10.11
N ARG A 44 -4.99 4.28 -9.57
CA ARG A 44 -3.96 5.15 -10.13
C ARG A 44 -2.68 5.00 -9.35
N TRP A 45 -1.56 5.16 -10.04
CA TRP A 45 -0.25 5.20 -9.44
C TRP A 45 0.41 6.54 -9.71
N GLU A 46 1.15 7.03 -8.72
CA GLU A 46 1.98 8.22 -8.79
C GLU A 46 3.36 7.88 -8.22
N LEU A 47 4.40 8.51 -8.75
CA LEU A 47 5.78 8.33 -8.29
C LEU A 47 6.41 9.68 -7.99
N TYR A 48 7.02 9.82 -6.82
CA TYR A 48 7.71 11.05 -6.39
C TYR A 48 9.15 10.78 -6.00
N ASP A 49 10.01 11.77 -6.23
CA ASP A 49 11.37 11.83 -5.70
C ASP A 49 11.34 12.84 -4.54
N LEU A 50 11.28 12.35 -3.31
CA LEU A 50 11.13 13.12 -2.09
C LEU A 50 12.37 13.97 -1.77
N ALA A 51 13.54 13.62 -2.29
CA ALA A 51 14.74 14.43 -2.11
C ALA A 51 14.69 15.70 -2.97
N LYS A 52 14.19 15.59 -4.21
CA LYS A 52 14.07 16.73 -5.12
C LYS A 52 12.75 17.48 -5.00
N ASP A 53 11.70 16.78 -4.60
CA ASP A 53 10.36 17.31 -4.43
C ASP A 53 9.68 16.75 -3.17
N PRO A 54 10.09 17.24 -1.98
CA PRO A 54 9.47 16.85 -0.70
C PRO A 54 7.98 17.18 -0.61
N SER A 55 7.49 18.07 -1.48
CA SER A 55 6.09 18.50 -1.53
C SER A 55 5.22 17.68 -2.49
N GLU A 56 5.78 16.65 -3.14
CA GLU A 56 5.04 15.73 -4.01
C GLU A 56 4.23 16.42 -5.13
N ARG A 57 4.79 17.49 -5.70
CA ARG A 57 4.17 18.29 -6.77
C ARG A 57 4.41 17.75 -8.18
N MET A 58 5.48 16.99 -8.38
CA MET A 58 5.95 16.48 -9.66
C MET A 58 5.81 14.97 -9.72
N ASP A 59 4.74 14.50 -10.35
CA ASP A 59 4.55 13.07 -10.63
C ASP A 59 5.50 12.58 -11.75
N LEU A 60 6.26 11.55 -11.42
CA LEU A 60 7.25 10.88 -12.26
C LEU A 60 6.75 9.55 -12.86
N TRP A 61 5.52 9.13 -12.59
CA TRP A 61 4.97 7.82 -12.98
C TRP A 61 5.21 7.47 -14.46
N ASN A 62 4.97 8.43 -15.36
CA ASN A 62 5.09 8.24 -16.80
C ASN A 62 6.52 8.38 -17.36
N LYS A 63 7.54 8.50 -16.50
CA LYS A 63 8.94 8.64 -16.94
C LYS A 63 9.57 7.26 -17.13
N ARG A 64 9.88 6.90 -18.38
CA ARG A 64 10.54 5.62 -18.75
C ARG A 64 11.80 5.27 -17.94
N LYS A 65 12.48 6.26 -17.38
CA LYS A 65 13.74 6.08 -16.64
C LYS A 65 13.60 5.27 -15.34
N ASN A 66 12.41 5.24 -14.74
CA ASN A 66 12.20 4.63 -13.41
C ASN A 66 11.42 3.31 -13.47
N LEU A 67 11.25 2.74 -14.68
CA LEU A 67 10.35 1.60 -14.88
C LEU A 67 10.76 0.38 -14.04
N LYS A 68 12.06 0.15 -13.87
CA LYS A 68 12.58 -0.98 -13.10
C LYS A 68 12.29 -0.80 -11.60
N GLU A 69 12.57 0.38 -11.08
CA GLU A 69 12.33 0.76 -9.69
C GLU A 69 10.84 0.68 -9.37
N VAL A 70 9.98 1.22 -10.25
CA VAL A 70 8.51 1.16 -10.12
C VAL A 70 8.02 -0.28 -9.99
N HIS A 71 8.41 -1.17 -10.91
CA HIS A 71 7.96 -2.57 -10.87
C HIS A 71 8.39 -3.26 -9.57
N ARG A 72 9.61 -3.03 -9.11
CA ARG A 72 10.09 -3.59 -7.86
C ARG A 72 9.30 -3.04 -6.66
N MET A 73 9.12 -1.72 -6.58
CA MET A 73 8.35 -1.10 -5.50
C MET A 73 6.88 -1.58 -5.50
N GLN A 74 6.26 -1.83 -6.65
CA GLN A 74 4.93 -2.43 -6.73
C GLN A 74 4.89 -3.85 -6.15
N GLN A 75 5.89 -4.67 -6.45
CA GLN A 75 6.01 -6.03 -5.91
C GLN A 75 6.25 -6.02 -4.41
N ASP A 76 7.14 -5.17 -3.93
CA ASP A 76 7.48 -5.03 -2.51
C ASP A 76 6.24 -4.56 -1.73
N MET A 77 5.56 -3.52 -2.22
CA MET A 77 4.33 -3.02 -1.60
C MET A 77 3.22 -4.07 -1.59
N ARG A 78 3.03 -4.85 -2.68
CA ARG A 78 2.04 -5.94 -2.70
C ARG A 78 2.38 -7.01 -1.68
N SER A 79 3.65 -7.40 -1.57
CA SER A 79 4.09 -8.42 -0.62
C SER A 79 3.85 -7.97 0.82
N TRP A 80 4.14 -6.71 1.11
CA TRP A 80 3.85 -6.10 2.40
C TRP A 80 2.34 -6.05 2.69
N LEU A 81 1.50 -5.62 1.74
CA LEU A 81 0.05 -5.60 1.90
C LEU A 81 -0.54 -6.99 2.18
N VAL A 82 -0.04 -8.03 1.50
CA VAL A 82 -0.42 -9.42 1.77
C VAL A 82 -0.04 -9.83 3.20
N SER A 83 1.16 -9.48 3.66
CA SER A 83 1.61 -9.75 5.02
C SER A 83 0.75 -9.03 6.07
N VAL A 84 0.39 -7.77 5.85
CA VAL A 84 -0.53 -7.03 6.73
C VAL A 84 -1.88 -7.73 6.83
N VAL A 85 -2.45 -8.19 5.70
CA VAL A 85 -3.71 -8.94 5.72
C VAL A 85 -3.56 -10.27 6.47
N ALA A 86 -2.44 -10.97 6.32
CA ALA A 86 -2.18 -12.20 7.07
C ALA A 86 -2.15 -11.94 8.59
N SER A 87 -1.45 -10.89 9.03
CA SER A 87 -1.46 -10.44 10.42
C SER A 87 -2.87 -10.10 10.91
N LEU A 88 -3.65 -9.35 10.12
CA LEU A 88 -5.03 -8.96 10.48
C LEU A 88 -5.97 -10.17 10.60
N ASN A 89 -5.71 -11.22 9.81
CA ASN A 89 -6.42 -12.48 9.89
C ASN A 89 -5.91 -13.40 11.02
N GLY A 90 -4.92 -12.98 11.80
CA GLY A 90 -4.42 -13.68 12.98
C GLY A 90 -3.30 -14.69 12.71
N GLU A 91 -2.79 -14.76 11.49
CA GLU A 91 -1.85 -15.82 11.08
C GLU A 91 -0.46 -15.68 11.74
N ASP A 92 -0.05 -14.45 12.03
CA ASP A 92 1.24 -14.14 12.67
C ASP A 92 1.23 -14.37 14.20
N TYR A 93 0.07 -14.69 14.79
CA TYR A 93 -0.10 -14.81 16.25
C TYR A 93 -0.59 -16.20 16.69
N THR A 94 -0.42 -17.20 15.83
CA THR A 94 -0.67 -18.59 16.22
C THR A 94 0.35 -19.02 17.31
N PRO A 95 -0.08 -19.69 18.39
CA PRO A 95 0.79 -20.07 19.51
C PRO A 95 1.93 -21.02 19.14
#